data_AF-A0A351QXR9-F1
#
_entry.id   AF-A0A351QXR9-F1
#
_cell.length_a   1.000
_cell.length_b   1.000
_cell.length_c   1.000
_cell.angle_alpha   90.00
_cell.angle_beta   90.00
_cell.angle_gamma   90.00
#
_symmetry.space_group_name_H-M   'P 1'
#
loop_
_entity.id
_entity.type
_entity.pdbx_description
1 polymer ?
#
loop_
_entity_poly.entity_id
_entity_poly.type
_entity_poly.pdbx_seq_one_letter_code
_entity_poly.pdbx_strand_id
1 'polypeptide(L)'
;MEILSYDVITNYKHNLPKKFNFKNVLGDELDDRSFELYGTCGNRKRMQEVIDNVYFSKYLINNYFTDAGDISINNEVLKSNLLISRDGIFNWLYKGNKNGIDKLLSKVSLNLVKGSIERGYFKKAKDQFNLRWSFESYFNGGVDMAEIVYEMQNKLRLKINVENTGKFESDDEYYFAVGQLANYFLSLSKGKSKPQSLLNPFMNAKNNGIIKEKLRALYLKYNYTIEQYAKRFNNLYGMIVSYEPEGKVNQDMILAGYLRSNLVYEKDEEAK
;
A
#
# COMPACT_ATOMS: atom_id res chain seq x y z
N MET A 1 42.05 -8.19 -13.58
CA MET A 1 41.51 -8.01 -12.21
C MET A 1 41.25 -6.53 -12.08
N GLU A 2 40.02 -6.10 -12.33
CA GLU A 2 39.67 -4.69 -12.42
C GLU A 2 38.78 -4.35 -11.22
N ILE A 3 39.30 -3.52 -10.33
CA ILE A 3 38.59 -3.08 -9.12
C ILE A 3 37.67 -1.93 -9.54
N LEU A 4 36.40 -2.23 -9.77
CA LEU A 4 35.33 -1.26 -10.06
C LEU A 4 34.92 -0.54 -8.77
N SER A 5 35.63 0.55 -8.49
CA SER A 5 35.49 1.46 -7.33
C SER A 5 35.97 0.91 -5.99
N TYR A 6 36.93 1.63 -5.39
CA TYR A 6 37.44 1.40 -4.05
C TYR A 6 37.09 2.62 -3.19
N ASP A 7 35.82 2.72 -2.78
CA ASP A 7 35.46 3.55 -1.64
C ASP A 7 35.71 2.72 -0.38
N VAL A 8 36.83 2.95 0.29
CA VAL A 8 37.06 2.35 1.61
C VAL A 8 35.96 2.83 2.54
N ILE A 9 35.05 1.94 2.93
CA ILE A 9 34.05 2.22 3.96
C ILE A 9 34.80 2.23 5.30
N THR A 10 35.48 3.34 5.60
CA THR A 10 36.34 3.48 6.77
C THR A 10 35.59 3.54 8.10
N ASN A 11 34.24 3.62 8.07
CA ASN A 11 33.42 3.80 9.28
C ASN A 11 32.01 3.15 9.18
N TYR A 12 31.93 1.87 8.81
CA TYR A 12 30.65 1.14 8.83
C TYR A 12 30.12 1.01 10.27
N LYS A 13 29.01 1.70 10.57
CA LYS A 13 28.28 1.52 11.84
C LYS A 13 27.26 0.41 11.68
N HIS A 14 27.38 -0.69 12.40
CA HIS A 14 26.43 -1.82 12.30
C HIS A 14 24.97 -1.43 12.62
N ASN A 15 24.77 -0.57 13.61
CA ASN A 15 23.44 -0.21 14.11
C ASN A 15 22.83 0.96 13.32
N LEU A 16 21.50 0.98 13.25
CA LEU A 16 20.77 2.14 12.78
C LEU A 16 20.84 3.26 13.83
N PRO A 17 20.86 4.55 13.43
CA PRO A 17 20.89 5.67 14.39
C PRO A 17 19.64 5.73 15.30
N LYS A 18 18.51 5.25 14.79
CA LYS A 18 17.24 5.08 15.50
C LYS A 18 16.73 3.68 15.18
N LYS A 19 16.10 3.01 16.16
CA LYS A 19 15.42 1.73 15.93
C LYS A 19 14.29 1.93 14.91
N PHE A 20 14.25 1.06 13.91
CA PHE A 20 13.12 0.97 13.00
C PHE A 20 12.10 -0.02 13.56
N ASN A 21 10.81 0.24 13.36
CA ASN A 21 9.77 -0.70 13.72
C ASN A 21 8.90 -0.98 12.49
N PHE A 22 8.96 -2.21 11.97
CA PHE A 22 8.09 -2.65 10.89
C PHE A 22 6.72 -2.99 11.49
N LYS A 23 5.78 -2.05 11.36
CA LYS A 23 4.43 -2.14 11.91
C LYS A 23 3.47 -2.81 10.92
N ASN A 24 2.55 -3.61 11.44
CA ASN A 24 1.39 -4.10 10.69
C ASN A 24 0.28 -3.04 10.67
N VAL A 25 0.40 -2.09 9.76
CA VAL A 25 -0.50 -0.93 9.63
C VAL A 25 -1.92 -1.34 9.26
N LEU A 26 -2.09 -2.37 8.42
CA LEU A 26 -3.40 -2.85 8.00
C LEU A 26 -4.09 -3.74 9.04
N GLY A 27 -3.34 -4.25 10.03
CA GLY A 27 -3.86 -5.08 11.12
C GLY A 27 -4.29 -6.48 10.70
N ASP A 28 -3.76 -7.02 9.61
CA ASP A 28 -4.07 -8.37 9.13
C ASP A 28 -3.37 -9.45 9.96
N GLU A 29 -3.90 -10.67 10.00
CA GLU A 29 -3.15 -11.82 10.52
C GLU A 29 -1.90 -12.10 9.65
N LEU A 30 -0.75 -12.27 10.31
CA LEU A 30 0.52 -12.53 9.66
C LEU A 30 0.78 -14.04 9.66
N ASP A 31 1.19 -14.59 8.51
CA ASP A 31 1.76 -15.94 8.48
C ASP A 31 3.21 -15.93 8.99
N ASP A 32 3.76 -17.10 9.34
CA ASP A 32 5.09 -17.22 9.95
C ASP A 32 6.19 -16.48 9.18
N ARG A 33 6.20 -16.62 7.85
CA ARG A 33 7.18 -15.95 6.97
C ARG A 33 7.08 -14.43 7.04
N SER A 34 5.86 -13.89 7.12
CA SER A 34 5.65 -12.46 7.25
C SER A 34 6.05 -12.06 8.66
N PHE A 35 5.55 -12.75 9.69
CA PHE A 35 5.79 -12.48 11.10
C PHE A 35 7.27 -12.28 11.43
N GLU A 36 8.17 -13.12 10.91
CA GLU A 36 9.61 -12.97 11.10
C GLU A 36 10.16 -11.61 10.64
N LEU A 37 9.60 -11.04 9.57
CA LEU A 37 10.02 -9.74 9.02
C LEU A 37 9.58 -8.54 9.88
N TYR A 38 8.44 -8.65 10.58
CA TYR A 38 7.84 -7.55 11.33
C TYR A 38 8.57 -7.28 12.66
N GLY A 39 8.28 -6.12 13.24
CA GLY A 39 8.81 -5.71 14.54
C GLY A 39 10.09 -4.89 14.47
N THR A 40 10.86 -4.91 15.56
CA THR A 40 11.98 -3.99 15.75
C THR A 40 13.22 -4.41 14.96
N CYS A 41 13.69 -3.52 14.09
CA CYS A 41 14.95 -3.64 13.39
C CYS A 41 15.97 -2.62 13.93
N GLY A 42 17.00 -3.11 14.61
CA GLY A 42 18.05 -2.28 15.21
C GLY A 42 19.32 -2.11 14.37
N ASN A 43 19.56 -2.95 13.37
CA ASN A 43 20.81 -2.99 12.60
C ASN A 43 20.59 -2.90 11.09
N ARG A 44 21.63 -2.47 10.38
CA ARG A 44 21.57 -2.22 8.92
C ARG A 44 21.46 -3.49 8.10
N LYS A 45 22.05 -4.61 8.54
CA LYS A 45 21.92 -5.91 7.86
C LYS A 45 20.46 -6.37 7.84
N ARG A 46 19.79 -6.33 9.00
CA ARG A 46 18.38 -6.67 9.10
C ARG A 46 17.50 -5.73 8.29
N MET A 47 17.81 -4.42 8.30
CA MET A 47 17.10 -3.45 7.48
C MET A 47 17.22 -3.77 5.99
N GLN A 48 18.41 -4.13 5.54
CA GLN A 48 18.66 -4.53 4.16
C GLN A 48 17.83 -5.77 3.79
N GLU A 49 17.82 -6.80 4.64
CA GLU A 49 17.02 -8.00 4.43
C GLU A 49 15.52 -7.68 4.32
N VAL A 50 14.98 -6.81 5.18
CA VAL A 50 13.57 -6.40 5.12
C VAL A 50 13.25 -5.72 3.79
N ILE A 51 14.08 -4.76 3.38
CA ILE A 51 13.92 -4.04 2.11
C ILE A 51 14.01 -5.00 0.92
N ASP A 52 15.03 -5.86 0.90
CA ASP A 52 15.28 -6.81 -0.17
C ASP A 52 14.13 -7.82 -0.34
N ASN A 53 13.61 -8.34 0.77
CA ASN A 53 12.49 -9.29 0.75
C ASN A 53 11.17 -8.62 0.34
N VAL A 54 10.79 -7.52 1.01
CA VAL A 54 9.45 -6.91 0.86
C VAL A 54 9.33 -6.11 -0.43
N TYR A 55 10.31 -5.26 -0.73
CA TYR A 55 10.27 -4.42 -1.93
C TYR A 55 10.81 -5.15 -3.15
N PHE A 56 11.98 -5.77 -3.02
CA PHE A 56 12.75 -6.18 -4.18
C PHE A 56 12.72 -7.66 -4.51
N SER A 57 11.93 -8.49 -3.82
CA SER A 57 11.86 -9.94 -4.11
C SER A 57 13.25 -10.61 -4.17
N LYS A 58 14.17 -10.23 -3.28
CA LYS A 58 15.55 -10.71 -3.21
C LYS A 58 16.49 -10.28 -4.35
N TYR A 59 16.08 -9.30 -5.14
CA TYR A 59 16.91 -8.76 -6.23
C TYR A 59 17.82 -7.61 -5.80
N LEU A 60 17.62 -6.96 -4.65
CA LEU A 60 18.42 -5.79 -4.27
C LEU A 60 19.85 -6.18 -3.90
N ILE A 61 20.02 -7.13 -2.98
CA ILE A 61 21.35 -7.47 -2.43
C ILE A 61 22.31 -7.94 -3.53
N ASN A 62 21.80 -8.77 -4.43
CA ASN A 62 22.60 -9.34 -5.51
C ASN A 62 22.83 -8.37 -6.69
N ASN A 63 22.20 -7.19 -6.69
CA ASN A 63 22.26 -6.26 -7.82
C ASN A 63 22.57 -4.82 -7.40
N TYR A 64 23.30 -4.59 -6.31
CA TYR A 64 23.83 -3.26 -6.00
C TYR A 64 24.77 -2.75 -7.09
N PHE A 65 25.65 -3.61 -7.59
CA PHE A 65 26.73 -3.23 -8.51
C PHE A 65 26.64 -3.89 -9.88
N THR A 66 25.60 -4.69 -10.13
CA THR A 66 25.36 -5.32 -11.43
C THR A 66 25.01 -4.25 -12.46
N ASP A 67 25.56 -4.33 -13.66
CA ASP A 67 25.19 -3.42 -14.74
C ASP A 67 23.71 -3.57 -15.11
N ALA A 68 23.06 -2.44 -15.44
CA ALA A 68 21.60 -2.42 -15.64
C ALA A 68 21.11 -3.35 -16.77
N GLY A 69 21.96 -3.57 -17.78
CA GLY A 69 21.73 -4.51 -18.88
C GLY A 69 21.72 -5.97 -18.44
N ASP A 70 22.51 -6.31 -17.43
CA ASP A 70 22.72 -7.69 -16.98
C ASP A 70 21.70 -8.16 -15.93
N ILE A 71 20.89 -7.24 -15.40
CA ILE A 71 19.83 -7.56 -14.44
C ILE A 71 18.66 -8.25 -15.15
N SER A 72 18.51 -9.55 -14.91
CA SER A 72 17.39 -10.36 -15.40
C SER A 72 16.17 -10.29 -14.47
N ILE A 73 15.32 -9.27 -14.70
CA ILE A 73 14.02 -9.10 -14.02
C ILE A 73 12.95 -8.79 -15.08
N ASN A 74 11.99 -9.70 -15.25
CA ASN A 74 10.87 -9.54 -16.20
C ASN A 74 9.80 -8.54 -15.72
N ASN A 75 9.82 -8.19 -14.43
CA ASN A 75 8.89 -7.22 -13.87
C ASN A 75 9.44 -5.79 -14.04
N GLU A 76 8.94 -5.05 -15.03
CA GLU A 76 9.38 -3.68 -15.33
C GLU A 76 9.25 -2.71 -14.15
N VAL A 77 8.14 -2.78 -13.39
CA VAL A 77 7.94 -1.94 -12.19
C VAL A 77 8.99 -2.27 -11.13
N LEU A 78 9.28 -3.56 -10.93
CA LEU A 78 10.33 -3.98 -9.99
C LEU A 78 11.73 -3.56 -10.45
N LYS A 79 12.06 -3.81 -11.72
CA LYS A 79 13.38 -3.49 -12.30
C LYS A 79 13.66 -2.00 -12.27
N SER A 80 12.70 -1.18 -12.71
CA SER A 80 12.84 0.28 -12.72
C SER A 80 13.01 0.85 -11.31
N ASN A 81 12.18 0.42 -10.35
CA ASN A 81 12.31 0.89 -8.97
C ASN A 81 13.58 0.37 -8.28
N LEU A 82 14.06 -0.83 -8.62
CA LEU A 82 15.37 -1.31 -8.15
C LEU A 82 16.50 -0.41 -8.65
N LEU A 83 16.58 -0.17 -9.96
CA LEU A 83 17.62 0.64 -10.57
C LEU A 83 17.65 2.08 -10.03
N ILE A 84 16.47 2.70 -9.87
CA ILE A 84 16.36 4.07 -9.35
C ILE A 84 16.80 4.17 -7.88
N SER A 85 16.65 3.10 -7.11
CA SER A 85 16.76 3.16 -5.65
C SER A 85 18.03 2.55 -5.06
N ARG A 86 18.67 1.60 -5.76
CA ARG A 86 19.74 0.76 -5.20
C ARG A 86 20.92 1.56 -4.65
N ASP A 87 21.34 2.63 -5.33
CA ASP A 87 22.47 3.45 -4.90
C ASP A 87 22.12 4.28 -3.67
N GLY A 88 20.90 4.83 -3.62
CA GLY A 88 20.40 5.56 -2.47
C GLY A 88 20.29 4.67 -1.23
N ILE A 89 19.75 3.46 -1.39
CA ILE A 89 19.67 2.46 -0.31
C ILE A 89 21.07 2.02 0.13
N PHE A 90 21.99 1.78 -0.82
CA PHE A 90 23.38 1.42 -0.51
C PHE A 90 24.08 2.53 0.27
N ASN A 91 23.99 3.77 -0.20
CA ASN A 91 24.61 4.92 0.45
C ASN A 91 24.04 5.14 1.87
N TRP A 92 22.74 4.92 2.07
CA TRP A 92 22.15 4.99 3.40
C TRP A 92 22.62 3.85 4.31
N LEU A 93 22.53 2.60 3.87
CA LEU A 93 22.80 1.44 4.71
C LEU A 93 24.29 1.17 4.92
N TYR A 94 25.17 1.55 4.00
CA TYR A 94 26.60 1.28 4.11
C TYR A 94 27.41 2.53 4.42
N LYS A 95 27.11 3.66 3.76
CA LYS A 95 27.83 4.93 3.97
C LYS A 95 27.18 5.82 5.04
N GLY A 96 25.98 5.48 5.49
CA GLY A 96 25.25 6.27 6.50
C GLY A 96 24.68 7.60 5.96
N ASN A 97 24.71 7.81 4.64
CA ASN A 97 24.18 9.02 4.02
C ASN A 97 22.64 8.95 3.94
N LYS A 98 21.97 9.82 4.70
CA LYS A 98 20.50 9.86 4.76
C LYS A 98 19.87 10.84 3.77
N ASN A 99 20.67 11.58 3.00
CA ASN A 99 20.16 12.66 2.18
C ASN A 99 19.20 12.12 1.11
N GLY A 100 17.92 12.51 1.20
CA GLY A 100 16.88 12.19 0.22
C GLY A 100 16.36 10.74 0.24
N ILE A 101 16.82 9.89 1.17
CA ILE A 101 16.37 8.48 1.24
C ILE A 101 14.88 8.37 1.60
N ASP A 102 14.38 9.29 2.41
CA ASP A 102 12.96 9.44 2.78
C ASP A 102 12.09 9.61 1.52
N LYS A 103 12.41 10.59 0.68
CA LYS A 103 11.67 10.88 -0.55
C LYS A 103 11.81 9.75 -1.56
N LEU A 104 13.00 9.16 -1.67
CA LEU A 104 13.28 8.04 -2.55
C LEU A 104 12.43 6.82 -2.18
N LEU A 105 12.44 6.41 -0.91
CA LEU A 105 11.65 5.27 -0.43
C LEU A 105 10.15 5.58 -0.47
N SER A 106 9.72 6.81 -0.22
CA SER A 106 8.32 7.20 -0.39
C SER A 106 7.87 7.01 -1.84
N LYS A 107 8.63 7.46 -2.84
CA LYS A 107 8.28 7.26 -4.26
C LYS A 107 8.29 5.77 -4.65
N VAL A 108 9.36 5.07 -4.29
CA VAL A 108 9.59 3.67 -4.69
C VAL A 108 8.55 2.74 -4.07
N SER A 109 8.26 2.91 -2.78
CA SER A 109 7.29 2.07 -2.07
C SER A 109 5.89 2.20 -2.65
N LEU A 110 5.43 3.42 -2.98
CA LEU A 110 4.12 3.64 -3.60
C LEU A 110 4.00 2.91 -4.95
N ASN A 111 5.02 3.04 -5.80
CA ASN A 111 5.05 2.38 -7.11
C ASN A 111 5.02 0.86 -6.97
N LEU A 112 5.78 0.31 -6.00
CA LEU A 112 5.83 -1.13 -5.77
C LEU A 112 4.51 -1.68 -5.24
N VAL A 113 3.85 -0.99 -4.31
CA VAL A 113 2.51 -1.36 -3.82
C VAL A 113 1.53 -1.44 -5.00
N LYS A 114 1.47 -0.38 -5.83
CA LYS A 114 0.60 -0.34 -7.03
C LYS A 114 0.93 -1.48 -7.99
N GLY A 115 2.20 -1.68 -8.31
CA GLY A 115 2.65 -2.75 -9.21
C GLY A 115 2.33 -4.16 -8.70
N SER A 116 2.36 -4.39 -7.38
CA SER A 116 1.94 -5.67 -6.78
C SER A 116 0.43 -5.87 -6.87
N ILE A 117 -0.37 -4.82 -6.66
CA ILE A 117 -1.84 -4.86 -6.83
C ILE A 117 -2.20 -5.17 -8.29
N GLU A 118 -1.58 -4.47 -9.25
CA GLU A 118 -1.79 -4.67 -10.69
C GLU A 118 -1.48 -6.10 -11.15
N ARG A 119 -0.58 -6.80 -10.46
CA ARG A 119 -0.22 -8.19 -10.74
C ARG A 119 -1.02 -9.21 -9.92
N GLY A 120 -1.91 -8.74 -9.04
CA GLY A 120 -2.72 -9.58 -8.14
C GLY A 120 -1.94 -10.18 -6.96
N TYR A 121 -0.74 -9.66 -6.67
CA TYR A 121 0.08 -10.09 -5.53
C TYR A 121 -0.34 -9.36 -4.24
N PHE A 122 -1.57 -9.60 -3.79
CA PHE A 122 -2.19 -8.87 -2.69
C PHE A 122 -1.45 -8.96 -1.37
N LYS A 123 -1.00 -10.15 -0.99
CA LYS A 123 -0.21 -10.33 0.23
C LYS A 123 1.06 -9.49 0.20
N LYS A 124 1.78 -9.51 -0.93
CA LYS A 124 2.96 -8.68 -1.14
C LYS A 124 2.62 -7.19 -1.07
N ALA A 125 1.52 -6.77 -1.69
CA ALA A 125 1.09 -5.37 -1.64
C ALA A 125 0.79 -4.89 -0.20
N LYS A 126 0.19 -5.74 0.64
CA LYS A 126 -0.04 -5.48 2.06
C LYS A 126 1.28 -5.27 2.81
N ASP A 127 2.22 -6.20 2.66
CA ASP A 127 3.54 -6.07 3.30
C ASP A 127 4.29 -4.81 2.83
N GLN A 128 4.21 -4.49 1.55
CA GLN A 128 4.82 -3.27 1.00
C GLN A 128 4.18 -1.99 1.52
N PHE A 129 2.86 -1.98 1.70
CA PHE A 129 2.12 -0.85 2.26
C PHE A 129 2.45 -0.66 3.75
N ASN A 130 2.49 -1.75 4.51
CA ASN A 130 2.93 -1.74 5.91
C ASN A 130 4.36 -1.22 6.04
N LEU A 131 5.27 -1.64 5.14
CA LEU A 131 6.66 -1.20 5.17
C LEU A 131 6.80 0.28 4.77
N ARG A 132 5.99 0.76 3.81
CA ARG A 132 5.94 2.17 3.39
C ARG A 132 5.68 3.07 4.59
N TRP A 133 4.60 2.82 5.31
CA TRP A 133 4.20 3.65 6.44
C TRP A 133 5.11 3.47 7.66
N SER A 134 5.76 2.31 7.79
CA SER A 134 6.84 2.14 8.76
C SER A 134 8.04 3.03 8.44
N PHE A 135 8.40 3.21 7.16
CA PHE A 135 9.44 4.15 6.74
C PHE A 135 9.02 5.61 6.88
N GLU A 136 7.79 5.96 6.51
CA GLU A 136 7.27 7.32 6.73
C GLU A 136 7.36 7.70 8.21
N SER A 137 6.89 6.82 9.11
CA SER A 137 7.01 7.02 10.56
C SER A 137 8.48 7.10 11.04
N TYR A 138 9.37 6.30 10.44
CA TYR A 138 10.78 6.29 10.80
C TYR A 138 11.50 7.61 10.47
N PHE A 139 11.31 8.13 9.26
CA PHE A 139 12.01 9.31 8.75
C PHE A 139 11.32 10.62 9.13
N ASN A 140 9.99 10.67 9.04
CA ASN A 140 9.21 11.90 9.15
C ASN A 140 8.52 12.03 10.52
N GLY A 141 8.24 10.90 11.19
CA GLY A 141 7.49 10.90 12.46
C GLY A 141 6.06 11.43 12.29
N GLY A 142 5.39 11.72 13.41
CA GLY A 142 4.15 12.52 13.44
C GLY A 142 2.86 11.85 12.95
N VAL A 143 2.91 10.72 12.24
CA VAL A 143 1.73 10.01 11.75
C VAL A 143 1.76 8.55 12.19
N ASP A 144 0.74 8.12 12.94
CA ASP A 144 0.48 6.70 13.17
C ASP A 144 -0.61 6.20 12.23
N MET A 145 -0.19 5.77 11.04
CA MET A 145 -1.11 5.27 10.02
C MET A 145 -1.92 4.05 10.50
N ALA A 146 -1.40 3.26 11.45
CA ALA A 146 -2.15 2.11 11.95
C ALA A 146 -3.41 2.57 12.70
N GLU A 147 -3.27 3.61 13.53
CA GLU A 147 -4.39 4.23 14.24
C GLU A 147 -5.39 4.88 13.29
N ILE A 148 -4.91 5.64 12.30
CA ILE A 148 -5.77 6.29 11.29
C ILE A 148 -6.57 5.24 10.51
N VAL A 149 -5.92 4.19 10.01
CA VAL A 149 -6.58 3.13 9.24
C VAL A 149 -7.60 2.36 10.09
N TYR A 150 -7.30 2.15 11.37
CA TYR A 150 -8.22 1.54 12.33
C TYR A 150 -9.45 2.43 12.54
N GLU A 151 -9.25 3.72 12.78
CA GLU A 151 -10.33 4.70 12.96
C GLU A 151 -11.23 4.77 11.72
N MET A 152 -10.65 4.88 10.51
CA MET A 152 -11.41 4.95 9.26
C MET A 152 -12.27 3.70 9.02
N GLN A 153 -11.75 2.52 9.35
CA GLN A 153 -12.52 1.28 9.24
C GLN A 153 -13.70 1.26 10.21
N ASN A 154 -13.49 1.66 11.47
CA ASN A 154 -14.56 1.66 12.46
C ASN A 154 -15.65 2.68 12.13
N LYS A 155 -15.27 3.90 11.74
CA LYS A 155 -16.21 4.93 11.27
C LYS A 155 -17.03 4.42 10.09
N LEU A 156 -16.37 3.86 9.07
CA LEU A 156 -17.08 3.32 7.91
C LEU A 156 -17.98 2.15 8.27
N ARG A 157 -17.52 1.22 9.12
CA ARG A 157 -18.31 0.07 9.59
C ARG A 157 -19.62 0.52 10.24
N LEU A 158 -19.57 1.54 11.10
CA LEU A 158 -20.78 2.08 11.71
C LEU A 158 -21.72 2.68 10.65
N LYS A 159 -21.19 3.51 9.75
CA LYS A 159 -22.00 4.25 8.75
C LYS A 159 -22.61 3.39 7.64
N ILE A 160 -22.04 2.23 7.32
CA ILE A 160 -22.64 1.33 6.33
C ILE A 160 -23.74 0.43 6.93
N ASN A 161 -23.77 0.27 8.26
CA ASN A 161 -24.71 -0.61 8.95
C ASN A 161 -26.00 0.07 9.43
N VAL A 162 -26.03 1.41 9.48
CA VAL A 162 -27.22 2.18 9.87
C VAL A 162 -28.36 2.06 8.84
N GLU A 163 -29.60 2.23 9.31
CA GLU A 163 -30.79 2.16 8.45
C GLU A 163 -30.90 3.35 7.49
N ASN A 164 -30.58 4.55 7.95
CA ASN A 164 -30.56 5.76 7.13
C ASN A 164 -29.13 6.10 6.73
N THR A 165 -28.90 6.30 5.43
CA THR A 165 -27.57 6.61 4.89
C THR A 165 -26.97 7.85 5.56
N GLY A 166 -25.78 7.69 6.13
CA GLY A 166 -25.04 8.76 6.78
C GLY A 166 -24.32 9.69 5.80
N LYS A 167 -23.30 10.39 6.30
CA LYS A 167 -22.40 11.24 5.50
C LYS A 167 -20.95 11.04 5.97
N PHE A 168 -20.00 11.22 5.05
CA PHE A 168 -18.59 11.31 5.45
C PHE A 168 -18.29 12.66 6.10
N GLU A 169 -17.36 12.63 7.05
CA GLU A 169 -16.93 13.80 7.81
C GLU A 169 -15.58 14.35 7.34
N SER A 170 -14.84 13.59 6.54
CA SER A 170 -13.53 13.98 6.02
C SER A 170 -13.19 13.31 4.68
N ASP A 171 -12.25 13.93 3.97
CA ASP A 171 -11.65 13.39 2.75
C ASP A 171 -11.01 12.02 2.98
N ASP A 172 -10.39 11.80 4.14
CA ASP A 172 -9.75 10.52 4.46
C ASP A 172 -10.77 9.39 4.61
N GLU A 173 -11.90 9.67 5.25
CA GLU A 173 -13.01 8.71 5.35
C GLU A 173 -13.57 8.39 3.96
N TYR A 174 -13.75 9.43 3.14
CA TYR A 174 -14.18 9.30 1.75
C TYR A 174 -13.22 8.42 0.92
N TYR A 175 -11.92 8.73 0.93
CA TYR A 175 -10.94 8.00 0.13
C TYR A 175 -10.73 6.57 0.62
N PHE A 176 -10.82 6.32 1.93
CA PHE A 176 -10.84 4.96 2.48
C PHE A 176 -12.06 4.17 1.97
N ALA A 177 -13.25 4.79 1.99
CA ALA A 177 -14.48 4.19 1.48
C ALA A 177 -14.43 3.91 -0.03
N VAL A 178 -13.82 4.80 -0.81
CA VAL A 178 -13.55 4.57 -2.25
C VAL A 178 -12.71 3.31 -2.44
N GLY A 179 -11.67 3.11 -1.62
CA GLY A 179 -10.85 1.89 -1.65
C GLY A 179 -11.66 0.63 -1.36
N GLN A 180 -12.52 0.66 -0.34
CA GLN A 180 -13.41 -0.45 0.02
C GLN A 180 -14.42 -0.78 -1.09
N LEU A 181 -15.01 0.23 -1.72
CA LEU A 181 -15.93 0.03 -2.84
C LEU A 181 -15.21 -0.53 -4.07
N ALA A 182 -14.01 -0.06 -4.39
CA ALA A 182 -13.19 -0.61 -5.47
C ALA A 182 -12.81 -2.08 -5.22
N ASN A 183 -12.48 -2.44 -3.97
CA ASN A 183 -12.26 -3.82 -3.56
C ASN A 183 -13.52 -4.68 -3.79
N TYR A 184 -14.70 -4.18 -3.39
CA TYR A 184 -15.96 -4.89 -3.55
C TYR A 184 -16.31 -5.14 -5.02
N PHE A 185 -16.18 -4.14 -5.89
CA PHE A 185 -16.44 -4.36 -7.31
C PHE A 185 -15.48 -5.38 -7.93
N LEU A 186 -14.23 -5.42 -7.49
CA LEU A 186 -13.27 -6.40 -7.98
C LEU A 186 -13.62 -7.82 -7.52
N SER A 187 -14.15 -8.01 -6.31
CA SER A 187 -14.57 -9.34 -5.84
C SER A 187 -15.78 -9.88 -6.59
N LEU A 188 -16.59 -9.03 -7.24
CA LEU A 188 -17.69 -9.46 -8.12
C LEU A 188 -17.22 -10.03 -9.47
N SER A 189 -15.96 -9.83 -9.85
CA SER A 189 -15.40 -10.36 -11.09
C SER A 189 -15.31 -11.89 -11.06
N LYS A 190 -16.15 -12.58 -11.84
CA LYS A 190 -16.20 -14.05 -11.97
C LYS A 190 -15.14 -14.65 -12.91
N GLY A 191 -14.37 -13.83 -13.63
CA GLY A 191 -13.34 -14.29 -14.57
C GLY A 191 -12.11 -14.89 -13.87
N LYS A 192 -11.45 -15.89 -14.50
CA LYS A 192 -10.21 -16.51 -14.00
C LYS A 192 -9.07 -15.51 -13.76
N SER A 193 -9.01 -14.44 -14.55
CA SER A 193 -8.19 -13.27 -14.28
C SER A 193 -9.06 -12.16 -13.71
N LYS A 194 -8.90 -11.84 -12.41
CA LYS A 194 -9.42 -10.57 -11.88
C LYS A 194 -8.72 -9.46 -12.68
N PRO A 195 -9.43 -8.61 -13.45
CA PRO A 195 -8.78 -7.62 -14.28
C PRO A 195 -8.28 -6.51 -13.37
N GLN A 196 -7.08 -6.69 -12.82
CA GLN A 196 -6.45 -5.74 -11.89
C GLN A 196 -6.20 -4.38 -12.57
N SER A 197 -6.16 -4.36 -13.90
CA SER A 197 -6.18 -3.13 -14.71
C SER A 197 -7.39 -2.22 -14.42
N LEU A 198 -8.49 -2.76 -13.88
CA LEU A 198 -9.64 -1.97 -13.41
C LEU A 198 -9.29 -1.07 -12.22
N LEU A 199 -8.17 -1.31 -11.53
CA LEU A 199 -7.74 -0.56 -10.36
C LEU A 199 -6.85 0.63 -10.73
N ASN A 200 -6.16 0.56 -11.87
CA ASN A 200 -5.23 1.59 -12.33
C ASN A 200 -5.84 3.00 -12.32
N PRO A 201 -7.11 3.21 -12.71
CA PRO A 201 -7.74 4.52 -12.64
C PRO A 201 -7.87 5.06 -11.22
N PHE A 202 -8.11 4.21 -10.21
CA PHE A 202 -8.20 4.64 -8.80
C PHE A 202 -6.81 4.88 -8.21
N MET A 203 -5.86 4.00 -8.51
CA MET A 203 -4.50 4.09 -7.99
C MET A 203 -3.73 5.29 -8.58
N ASN A 204 -4.10 5.76 -9.77
CA ASN A 204 -3.44 6.87 -10.45
C ASN A 204 -4.34 8.10 -10.63
N ALA A 205 -5.54 8.10 -10.02
CA ALA A 205 -6.44 9.23 -10.08
C ALA A 205 -5.75 10.49 -9.55
N LYS A 206 -5.92 11.59 -10.29
CA LYS A 206 -5.46 12.94 -9.91
C LYS A 206 -6.60 13.85 -9.46
N ASN A 207 -7.84 13.48 -9.75
CA ASN A 207 -9.02 14.24 -9.39
C ASN A 207 -10.18 13.30 -9.05
N ASN A 208 -11.11 13.82 -8.25
CA ASN A 208 -12.29 13.10 -7.79
C ASN A 208 -13.27 12.73 -8.91
N GLY A 209 -13.40 13.59 -9.93
CA GLY A 209 -14.28 13.35 -11.08
C GLY A 209 -13.97 12.03 -11.79
N ILE A 210 -12.69 11.73 -12.02
CA ILE A 210 -12.22 10.46 -12.60
C ILE A 210 -12.60 9.29 -11.70
N ILE A 211 -12.44 9.41 -10.38
CA ILE A 211 -12.80 8.35 -9.42
C ILE A 211 -14.30 8.04 -9.53
N LYS A 212 -15.16 9.06 -9.44
CA LYS A 212 -16.62 8.90 -9.53
C LYS A 212 -17.07 8.31 -10.87
N GLU A 213 -16.49 8.76 -11.99
CA GLU A 213 -16.77 8.21 -13.32
C GLU A 213 -16.45 6.71 -13.38
N LYS A 214 -15.29 6.31 -12.85
CA LYS A 214 -14.84 4.91 -12.88
C LYS A 214 -15.64 4.03 -11.92
N LEU A 215 -16.01 4.54 -10.74
CA LEU A 215 -16.94 3.83 -9.84
C LEU A 215 -18.31 3.63 -10.49
N ARG A 216 -18.84 4.64 -11.18
CA ARG A 216 -20.10 4.53 -11.93
C ARG A 216 -20.01 3.48 -13.05
N ALA A 217 -18.91 3.46 -13.79
CA ALA A 217 -18.69 2.45 -14.83
C ALA A 217 -18.63 1.02 -14.25
N LEU A 218 -17.97 0.84 -13.09
CA LEU A 218 -17.96 -0.45 -12.39
C LEU A 218 -19.34 -0.84 -11.85
N TYR A 219 -20.09 0.12 -11.31
CA TYR A 219 -21.47 -0.12 -10.87
C TYR A 219 -22.33 -0.61 -12.04
N LEU A 220 -22.35 0.09 -13.18
CA LEU A 220 -23.10 -0.34 -14.37
C LEU A 220 -22.67 -1.73 -14.86
N LYS A 221 -21.40 -2.07 -14.70
CA LYS A 221 -20.87 -3.38 -15.08
C LYS A 221 -21.36 -4.51 -14.17
N TYR A 222 -21.50 -4.29 -12.86
CA TYR A 222 -21.74 -5.35 -11.88
C TYR A 222 -23.09 -5.28 -11.16
N ASN A 223 -23.90 -4.25 -11.38
CA ASN A 223 -25.18 -4.02 -10.68
C ASN A 223 -26.14 -5.22 -10.75
N TYR A 224 -26.12 -6.01 -11.84
CA TYR A 224 -26.94 -7.21 -12.01
C TYR A 224 -26.68 -8.31 -10.97
N THR A 225 -25.55 -8.24 -10.25
CA THR A 225 -25.20 -9.18 -9.16
C THR A 225 -25.48 -8.64 -7.77
N ILE A 226 -25.81 -7.36 -7.66
CA ILE A 226 -25.98 -6.68 -6.37
C ILE A 226 -27.46 -6.74 -6.00
N GLU A 227 -27.77 -7.29 -4.84
CA GLU A 227 -29.14 -7.34 -4.34
C GLU A 227 -29.71 -5.93 -4.16
N GLN A 228 -30.97 -5.73 -4.56
CA GLN A 228 -31.64 -4.43 -4.49
C GLN A 228 -31.61 -3.83 -3.06
N TYR A 229 -31.73 -4.68 -2.05
CA TYR A 229 -31.77 -4.31 -0.63
C TYR A 229 -30.45 -4.57 0.11
N ALA A 230 -29.32 -4.60 -0.61
CA ALA A 230 -27.99 -4.73 -0.01
C ALA A 230 -27.63 -3.48 0.81
N LYS A 231 -28.11 -3.39 2.07
CA LYS A 231 -28.00 -2.22 2.95
C LYS A 231 -26.60 -1.60 2.96
N ARG A 232 -25.57 -2.40 3.24
CA ARG A 232 -24.18 -1.93 3.34
C ARG A 232 -23.64 -1.37 2.04
N PHE A 233 -23.92 -2.05 0.92
CA PHE A 233 -23.52 -1.55 -0.39
C PHE A 233 -24.24 -0.25 -0.71
N ASN A 234 -25.55 -0.18 -0.51
CA ASN A 234 -26.36 0.99 -0.82
C ASN A 234 -25.90 2.20 0.00
N ASN A 235 -25.64 2.02 1.30
CA ASN A 235 -25.09 3.06 2.16
C ASN A 235 -23.70 3.51 1.70
N LEU A 236 -22.78 2.57 1.46
CA LEU A 236 -21.42 2.87 1.00
C LEU A 236 -21.42 3.65 -0.32
N TYR A 237 -22.14 3.15 -1.32
CA TYR A 237 -22.21 3.76 -2.64
C TYR A 237 -22.91 5.12 -2.58
N GLY A 238 -24.02 5.23 -1.84
CA GLY A 238 -24.76 6.47 -1.65
C GLY A 238 -23.91 7.59 -1.05
N MET A 239 -23.17 7.30 0.04
CA MET A 239 -22.26 8.26 0.67
C MET A 239 -21.13 8.70 -0.26
N ILE A 240 -20.57 7.79 -1.06
CA ILE A 240 -19.47 8.12 -2.00
C ILE A 240 -19.96 9.02 -3.14
N VAL A 241 -21.18 8.80 -3.64
CA VAL A 241 -21.73 9.63 -4.73
C VAL A 241 -22.06 11.04 -4.23
N SER A 242 -22.52 11.19 -2.99
CA SER A 242 -22.96 12.47 -2.41
C SER A 242 -21.84 13.34 -1.86
N TYR A 243 -20.67 12.77 -1.53
CA TYR A 243 -19.54 13.52 -0.97
C TYR A 243 -18.68 14.18 -2.05
N GLU A 244 -18.24 15.42 -1.83
CA GLU A 244 -17.27 16.11 -2.68
C GLU A 244 -16.04 16.50 -1.82
N PRO A 245 -14.86 15.92 -2.10
CA PRO A 245 -13.66 16.22 -1.33
C PRO A 245 -13.08 17.59 -1.68
N GLU A 246 -12.52 18.26 -0.69
CA GLU A 246 -11.93 19.60 -0.85
C GLU A 246 -10.43 19.52 -1.23
N GLY A 247 -9.75 18.47 -0.78
CA GLY A 247 -8.33 18.27 -0.94
C GLY A 247 -7.92 17.51 -2.20
N LYS A 248 -6.61 17.27 -2.31
CA LYS A 248 -6.05 16.38 -3.35
C LYS A 248 -6.43 14.94 -3.06
N VAL A 249 -6.46 14.12 -4.10
CA VAL A 249 -6.69 12.68 -3.98
C VAL A 249 -5.68 12.05 -3.01
N ASN A 250 -6.18 11.49 -1.91
CA ASN A 250 -5.37 10.75 -0.96
C ASN A 250 -5.22 9.28 -1.40
N GLN A 251 -4.20 9.01 -2.20
CA GLN A 251 -3.93 7.66 -2.73
C GLN A 251 -3.61 6.65 -1.64
N ASP A 252 -2.99 7.07 -0.54
CA ASP A 252 -2.66 6.17 0.56
C ASP A 252 -3.92 5.71 1.31
N MET A 253 -4.94 6.57 1.44
CA MET A 253 -6.23 6.16 2.01
C MET A 253 -7.02 5.23 1.08
N ILE A 254 -7.01 5.50 -0.23
CA ILE A 254 -7.59 4.57 -1.22
C ILE A 254 -6.91 3.20 -1.11
N LEU A 255 -5.57 3.16 -1.05
CA LEU A 255 -4.81 1.93 -0.90
C LEU A 255 -5.11 1.21 0.42
N ALA A 256 -5.19 1.93 1.53
CA ALA A 256 -5.53 1.36 2.83
C ALA A 256 -6.92 0.71 2.79
N GLY A 257 -7.93 1.44 2.30
CA GLY A 257 -9.29 0.92 2.14
C GLY A 257 -9.34 -0.28 1.20
N TYR A 258 -8.60 -0.24 0.10
CA TYR A 258 -8.56 -1.31 -0.88
C TYR A 258 -7.88 -2.59 -0.37
N LEU A 259 -6.79 -2.48 0.39
CA LEU A 259 -6.02 -3.63 0.87
C LEU A 259 -6.65 -4.30 2.10
N ARG A 260 -7.54 -3.63 2.81
CA ARG A 260 -8.25 -4.18 3.98
C ARG A 260 -9.33 -5.18 3.56
N SER A 261 -9.71 -6.04 4.51
CA SER A 261 -10.92 -6.87 4.38
C SER A 261 -12.13 -5.98 4.10
N ASN A 262 -13.01 -6.45 3.23
CA ASN A 262 -14.13 -5.64 2.76
C ASN A 262 -15.28 -5.66 3.76
N LEU A 263 -15.67 -4.48 4.26
CA LEU A 263 -16.73 -4.34 5.26
C LEU A 263 -18.12 -4.72 4.71
N VAL A 264 -18.33 -4.68 3.40
CA VAL A 264 -19.59 -5.12 2.78
C VAL A 264 -19.83 -6.62 3.03
N TYR A 265 -18.78 -7.42 3.21
CA TYR A 265 -18.87 -8.87 3.45
C TYR A 265 -18.77 -9.28 4.92
N GLU A 266 -18.63 -8.35 5.87
CA GLU A 266 -18.67 -8.73 7.29
C GLU A 266 -19.99 -9.46 7.59
N LYS A 267 -20.00 -10.43 8.50
CA LYS A 267 -21.28 -10.99 8.94
C LYS A 267 -21.95 -9.97 9.85
N ASP A 268 -23.28 -9.92 9.86
CA ASP A 268 -23.96 -9.27 10.97
C ASP A 268 -23.60 -10.09 12.22
N GLU A 269 -22.95 -9.45 13.19
CA GLU A 269 -22.89 -10.04 14.51
C GLU A 269 -24.34 -10.07 15.01
N GLU A 270 -24.87 -11.26 15.29
CA GLU A 270 -26.11 -11.37 16.04
C GLU A 270 -25.93 -10.51 17.29
N ALA A 271 -26.69 -9.42 17.39
CA ALA A 271 -26.79 -8.64 18.61
C ALA A 271 -27.22 -9.62 19.71
N LYS A 272 -26.27 -10.05 20.53
CA LYS A 272 -26.55 -10.77 21.78
C LYS A 272 -27.05 -9.78 22.83
#